data_AF-A0A7Y1Y5A2-F1
#
_entry.id   AF-A0A7Y1Y5A2-F1
#
_cell.length_a   1.000
_cell.length_b   1.000
_cell.length_c   1.000
_cell.angle_alpha   90.00
_cell.angle_beta   90.00
_cell.angle_gamma   90.00
#
_symmetry.space_group_name_H-M   'P 1'
#
loop_
_entity.id
_entity.type
_entity.pdbx_description
1 polymer ?
#
loop_
_entity_poly.entity_id
_entity_poly.type
_entity_poly.pdbx_seq_one_letter_code
_entity_poly.pdbx_strand_id
1 'polypeptide(L)'
;MRPGIKIITAALLAAAMAGVGIADEEAAKEGLKKHEVGSQKLAGEQDELSADVQDLIEEQTAEDVIGLLEEVEEIMAEVTTSLDTFDTGGPTIAAETEIIEKIFEAARKRSQQSGGT
;
A
#
# COMPACT_ATOMS: atom_id res chain seq x y z
N MET A 1 3.61 68.95 2.74
CA MET A 1 4.48 67.82 2.28
C MET A 1 3.79 66.52 2.65
N ARG A 2 3.80 65.55 1.73
CA ARG A 2 2.81 64.46 1.57
C ARG A 2 2.84 63.38 2.68
N PRO A 3 1.69 62.95 3.24
CA PRO A 3 1.60 61.73 4.04
C PRO A 3 1.18 60.56 3.13
N GLY A 4 2.13 59.80 2.57
CA GLY A 4 1.78 58.85 1.50
C GLY A 4 2.60 57.57 1.37
N ILE A 5 3.49 57.24 2.31
CA ILE A 5 4.44 56.12 2.11
C ILE A 5 4.33 55.00 3.17
N LYS A 6 3.62 55.20 4.29
CA LYS A 6 3.61 54.20 5.40
C LYS A 6 2.52 53.13 5.34
N ILE A 7 1.51 53.24 4.47
CA ILE A 7 0.37 52.30 4.45
C ILE A 7 0.59 51.14 3.47
N ILE A 8 1.42 51.31 2.43
CA ILE A 8 1.61 50.29 1.39
C ILE A 8 2.47 49.11 1.90
N THR A 9 3.32 49.32 2.91
CA THR A 9 4.24 48.26 3.39
C THR A 9 3.55 47.18 4.23
N ALA A 10 2.42 47.47 4.89
CA ALA A 10 1.72 46.48 5.72
C ALA A 10 0.85 45.51 4.91
N ALA A 11 0.27 45.97 3.79
CA ALA A 11 -0.58 45.12 2.94
C ALA A 11 0.22 44.08 2.13
N LEU A 12 1.47 44.38 1.77
CA LEU A 12 2.31 43.44 1.03
C LEU A 12 2.82 42.27 1.90
N LEU A 13 2.97 42.50 3.21
CA LEU A 13 3.46 41.48 4.15
C LEU A 13 2.38 40.45 4.52
N ALA A 14 1.10 40.85 4.51
CA ALA A 14 -0.02 39.93 4.74
C ALA A 14 -0.31 39.01 3.54
N ALA A 15 -0.12 39.51 2.31
CA ALA A 15 -0.31 38.71 1.09
C ALA A 15 0.78 37.62 0.90
N ALA A 16 1.98 37.84 1.41
CA ALA A 16 3.08 36.86 1.34
C ALA A 16 2.89 35.66 2.27
N MET A 17 2.19 35.82 3.40
CA MET A 17 1.94 34.71 4.34
C MET A 17 0.72 33.86 3.97
N ALA A 18 -0.25 34.42 3.25
CA ALA A 18 -1.41 33.67 2.74
C ALA A 18 -1.06 32.75 1.55
N GLY A 19 -0.08 33.13 0.72
CA GLY A 19 0.32 32.34 -0.46
C GLY A 19 1.09 31.06 -0.16
N VAL A 20 1.80 31.00 0.98
CA VAL A 20 2.60 29.81 1.37
C VAL A 20 1.71 28.69 1.92
N GLY A 21 0.68 29.01 2.70
CA GLY A 21 -0.23 28.00 3.27
C GLY A 21 -1.14 27.30 2.25
N ILE A 22 -1.60 28.02 1.22
CA ILE A 22 -2.48 27.45 0.17
C ILE A 22 -1.71 26.50 -0.75
N ALA A 23 -0.45 26.81 -1.08
CA ALA A 23 0.37 25.93 -1.91
C ALA A 23 0.70 24.60 -1.21
N ASP A 24 0.90 24.63 0.11
CA ASP A 24 1.15 23.44 0.94
C ASP A 24 -0.12 22.57 1.09
N GLU A 25 -1.28 23.20 1.25
CA GLU A 25 -2.57 22.49 1.32
C GLU A 25 -2.95 21.80 0.01
N GLU A 26 -2.76 22.45 -1.14
CA GLU A 26 -3.02 21.84 -2.45
C GLU A 26 -2.04 20.70 -2.76
N ALA A 27 -0.76 20.84 -2.39
CA ALA A 27 0.22 19.77 -2.50
C ALA A 27 -0.13 18.56 -1.62
N ALA A 28 -0.60 18.80 -0.39
CA ALA A 28 -1.05 17.74 0.51
C ALA A 28 -2.29 16.99 -0.05
N LYS A 29 -3.28 17.72 -0.59
CA LYS A 29 -4.44 17.12 -1.25
C LYS A 29 -4.04 16.27 -2.47
N GLU A 30 -3.10 16.74 -3.27
CA GLU A 30 -2.57 15.98 -4.40
C GLU A 30 -1.84 14.71 -3.94
N GLY A 31 -1.06 14.81 -2.86
CA GLY A 31 -0.40 13.66 -2.23
C GLY A 31 -1.38 12.58 -1.77
N LEU A 32 -2.45 12.98 -1.07
CA LEU A 32 -3.50 12.05 -0.61
C LEU A 32 -4.22 11.37 -1.79
N LYS A 33 -4.54 12.11 -2.85
CA LYS A 33 -5.15 11.51 -4.06
C LYS A 33 -4.24 10.51 -4.75
N LYS A 34 -2.93 10.80 -4.83
CA LYS A 34 -1.94 9.87 -5.40
C LYS A 34 -1.84 8.60 -4.57
N HIS A 35 -1.87 8.74 -3.25
CA HIS A 35 -1.86 7.60 -2.32
C HIS A 35 -3.12 6.75 -2.49
N GLU A 36 -4.32 7.34 -2.48
CA GLU A 36 -5.58 6.64 -2.74
C GLU A 36 -5.56 5.84 -4.06
N VAL A 37 -5.19 6.50 -5.17
CA VAL A 37 -5.09 5.83 -6.49
C VAL A 37 -4.04 4.73 -6.49
N GLY A 38 -2.90 4.96 -5.82
CA GLY A 38 -1.83 3.98 -5.70
C GLY A 38 -2.24 2.75 -4.89
N SER A 39 -2.93 2.96 -3.76
CA SER A 39 -3.41 1.89 -2.89
C SER A 39 -4.48 1.05 -3.57
N GLN A 40 -5.44 1.66 -4.30
CA GLN A 40 -6.44 0.91 -5.07
C GLN A 40 -5.81 0.11 -6.21
N LYS A 41 -4.81 0.68 -6.89
CA LYS A 41 -4.07 -0.05 -7.92
C LYS A 41 -3.36 -1.27 -7.32
N LEU A 42 -2.73 -1.10 -6.16
CA LEU A 42 -2.05 -2.19 -5.46
C LEU A 42 -3.06 -3.24 -4.95
N ALA A 43 -4.24 -2.84 -4.48
CA ALA A 43 -5.30 -3.77 -4.08
C ALA A 43 -5.72 -4.66 -5.27
N GLY A 44 -5.91 -4.08 -6.46
CA GLY A 44 -6.20 -4.84 -7.67
C GLY A 44 -5.07 -5.81 -8.07
N GLU A 45 -3.81 -5.39 -7.91
CA GLU A 45 -2.66 -6.28 -8.14
C GLU A 45 -2.60 -7.44 -7.12
N GLN A 46 -3.01 -7.20 -5.86
CA GLN A 46 -3.10 -8.27 -4.85
C GLN A 46 -4.25 -9.23 -5.13
N ASP A 47 -5.39 -8.76 -5.65
CA ASP A 47 -6.51 -9.62 -6.09
C ASP A 47 -6.08 -10.54 -7.24
N GLU A 48 -5.39 -9.99 -8.25
CA GLU A 48 -4.82 -10.78 -9.36
C GLU A 48 -3.81 -11.83 -8.84
N LEU A 49 -2.91 -11.44 -7.93
CA LEU A 49 -1.94 -12.38 -7.34
C LEU A 49 -2.63 -13.43 -6.45
N SER A 50 -3.74 -13.09 -5.79
CA SER A 50 -4.50 -14.03 -4.97
C SER A 50 -5.13 -15.11 -5.85
N ALA A 51 -5.58 -14.76 -7.05
CA ALA A 51 -6.05 -15.74 -8.04
C ALA A 51 -4.93 -16.69 -8.47
N ASP A 52 -3.71 -16.19 -8.69
CA ASP A 52 -2.55 -17.04 -8.99
C ASP A 52 -2.23 -18.00 -7.82
N VAL A 53 -2.42 -17.57 -6.56
CA VAL A 53 -2.25 -18.43 -5.39
C VAL A 53 -3.33 -19.53 -5.33
N GLN A 54 -4.59 -19.21 -5.66
CA GLN A 54 -5.66 -20.21 -5.76
C GLN A 54 -5.33 -21.27 -6.80
N ASP A 55 -4.86 -20.87 -7.99
CA ASP A 55 -4.42 -21.81 -9.03
C ASP A 55 -3.27 -22.70 -8.53
N LEU A 56 -2.30 -22.13 -7.80
CA LEU A 56 -1.21 -22.90 -7.20
C LEU A 56 -1.69 -23.92 -6.17
N ILE A 57 -2.70 -23.58 -5.35
CA ILE A 57 -3.34 -24.49 -4.39
C ILE A 57 -3.97 -25.68 -5.13
N GLU A 58 -4.74 -25.42 -6.19
CA GLU A 58 -5.41 -26.46 -6.98
C GLU A 58 -4.41 -27.45 -7.62
N GLU A 59 -3.21 -26.97 -7.97
CA GLU A 59 -2.14 -27.81 -8.53
C GLU A 59 -1.35 -28.61 -7.48
N GLN A 60 -1.44 -28.25 -6.18
CA GLN A 60 -0.70 -28.96 -5.14
C GLN A 60 -1.38 -30.27 -4.72
N THR A 61 -0.56 -31.20 -4.24
CA THR A 61 -1.01 -32.47 -3.61
C THR A 61 -0.42 -32.68 -2.23
N ALA A 62 0.51 -31.82 -1.85
CA ALA A 62 1.18 -31.84 -0.57
C ALA A 62 0.37 -31.01 0.44
N GLU A 63 -0.32 -31.69 1.34
CA GLU A 63 -1.20 -31.09 2.37
C GLU A 63 -0.48 -29.98 3.18
N ASP A 64 0.81 -30.14 3.45
CA ASP A 64 1.62 -29.17 4.20
C ASP A 64 1.98 -27.92 3.39
N VAL A 65 2.00 -28.01 2.05
CA VAL A 65 2.17 -26.89 1.14
C VAL A 65 0.82 -26.21 0.87
N ILE A 66 -0.25 -27.00 0.72
CA ILE A 66 -1.63 -26.51 0.57
C ILE A 66 -2.00 -25.61 1.74
N GLY A 67 -1.85 -26.08 2.98
CA GLY A 67 -2.21 -25.29 4.15
C GLY A 67 -1.45 -23.96 4.28
N LEU A 68 -0.18 -23.92 3.86
CA LEU A 68 0.58 -22.66 3.83
C LEU A 68 0.05 -21.69 2.78
N LEU A 69 -0.37 -22.19 1.62
CA LEU A 69 -0.93 -21.35 0.55
C LEU A 69 -2.35 -20.88 0.89
N GLU A 70 -3.15 -21.69 1.58
CA GLU A 70 -4.46 -21.27 2.11
C GLU A 70 -4.32 -20.15 3.15
N GLU A 71 -3.32 -20.23 4.05
CA GLU A 71 -3.00 -19.14 4.98
C GLU A 71 -2.54 -17.87 4.24
N VAL A 72 -1.79 -18.02 3.15
CA VAL A 72 -1.40 -16.88 2.29
C VAL A 72 -2.64 -16.21 1.69
N GLU A 73 -3.57 -16.99 1.14
CA GLU A 73 -4.81 -16.47 0.55
C GLU A 73 -5.65 -15.69 1.59
N GLU A 74 -5.80 -16.22 2.80
CA GLU A 74 -6.54 -15.53 3.88
C GLU A 74 -5.93 -14.17 4.19
N ILE A 75 -4.62 -14.10 4.36
CA ILE A 75 -3.92 -12.84 4.66
C ILE A 75 -3.98 -11.88 3.46
N MET A 76 -3.88 -12.39 2.23
CA MET A 76 -4.01 -11.57 1.02
C MET A 76 -5.39 -10.91 0.94
N ALA A 77 -6.47 -11.61 1.31
CA ALA A 77 -7.81 -11.01 1.36
C ALA A 77 -7.90 -9.84 2.36
N GLU A 78 -7.24 -9.96 3.52
CA GLU A 78 -7.16 -8.89 4.53
C GLU A 78 -6.34 -7.69 4.03
N VAL A 79 -5.21 -7.96 3.37
CA VAL A 79 -4.35 -6.93 2.77
C VAL A 79 -5.08 -6.18 1.66
N THR A 80 -5.73 -6.88 0.74
CA THR A 80 -6.54 -6.27 -0.33
C THR A 80 -7.63 -5.36 0.25
N THR A 81 -8.33 -5.82 1.28
CA THR A 81 -9.35 -5.01 1.98
C THR A 81 -8.74 -3.75 2.61
N SER A 82 -7.55 -3.87 3.21
CA SER A 82 -6.85 -2.73 3.82
C SER A 82 -6.43 -1.70 2.77
N LEU A 83 -5.86 -2.17 1.65
CA LEU A 83 -5.43 -1.34 0.53
C LEU A 83 -6.60 -0.64 -0.18
N ASP A 84 -7.77 -1.28 -0.28
CA ASP A 84 -8.99 -0.68 -0.81
C ASP A 84 -9.48 0.51 0.04
N THR A 85 -9.15 0.52 1.33
CA THR A 85 -9.40 1.64 2.24
C THR A 85 -8.19 2.59 2.40
N PHE A 86 -7.17 2.40 1.56
CA PHE A 86 -5.91 3.15 1.54
C PHE A 86 -5.06 2.97 2.81
N ASP A 87 -5.34 1.96 3.62
CA ASP A 87 -4.51 1.68 4.79
C ASP A 87 -3.23 0.96 4.36
N THR A 88 -2.16 1.73 4.24
CA THR A 88 -0.79 1.24 4.02
C THR A 88 0.05 1.37 5.29
N GLY A 89 -0.60 1.25 6.45
CA GLY A 89 0.02 1.37 7.77
C GLY A 89 0.87 0.16 8.15
N GLY A 90 1.43 0.22 9.37
CA GLY A 90 2.26 -0.85 9.92
C GLY A 90 1.60 -2.24 9.90
N PRO A 91 0.31 -2.38 10.25
CA PRO A 91 -0.39 -3.68 10.16
C PRO A 91 -0.42 -4.25 8.74
N THR A 92 -0.79 -3.45 7.73
CA THR A 92 -0.80 -3.88 6.32
C THR A 92 0.58 -4.35 5.87
N ILE A 93 1.63 -3.59 6.20
CA ILE A 93 3.01 -3.95 5.85
C ILE A 93 3.47 -5.24 6.56
N ALA A 94 3.05 -5.44 7.80
CA ALA A 94 3.37 -6.66 8.55
C ALA A 94 2.67 -7.88 7.93
N ALA A 95 1.40 -7.74 7.53
CA ALA A 95 0.66 -8.78 6.83
C ALA A 95 1.29 -9.12 5.46
N GLU A 96 1.70 -8.12 4.68
CA GLU A 96 2.47 -8.35 3.44
C GLU A 96 3.80 -9.09 3.68
N THR A 97 4.48 -8.77 4.79
CA THR A 97 5.70 -9.48 5.18
C THR A 97 5.40 -10.94 5.52
N GLU A 98 4.32 -11.20 6.26
CA GLU A 98 3.88 -12.55 6.59
C GLU A 98 3.52 -13.38 5.35
N ILE A 99 2.83 -12.78 4.37
CA ILE A 99 2.57 -13.40 3.06
C ILE A 99 3.87 -13.88 2.42
N ILE A 100 4.89 -13.02 2.36
CA ILE A 100 6.20 -13.36 1.76
C ILE A 100 6.87 -14.51 2.52
N GLU A 101 6.84 -14.49 3.85
CA GLU A 101 7.44 -15.53 4.69
C GLU A 101 6.78 -16.89 4.49
N LYS A 102 5.44 -16.93 4.42
CA LYS A 102 4.68 -18.18 4.20
C LYS A 102 4.88 -18.72 2.78
N ILE A 103 4.88 -17.86 1.75
CA ILE A 103 5.21 -18.27 0.37
C ILE A 103 6.62 -18.87 0.32
N PHE A 104 7.59 -18.25 1.01
CA PHE A 104 8.95 -18.78 1.08
C PHE A 104 9.00 -20.15 1.78
N GLU A 105 8.25 -20.32 2.87
CA GLU A 105 8.13 -21.61 3.55
C GLU A 105 7.51 -22.68 2.64
N ALA A 106 6.43 -22.34 1.92
CA ALA A 106 5.74 -23.22 1.00
C ALA A 106 6.67 -23.68 -0.13
N ALA A 107 7.40 -22.74 -0.73
CA ALA A 107 8.41 -23.02 -1.74
C ALA A 107 9.52 -23.93 -1.22
N ARG A 108 10.00 -23.69 0.01
CA ARG A 108 11.01 -24.53 0.65
C ARG A 108 10.50 -25.97 0.87
N LYS A 109 9.28 -26.17 1.39
CA LYS A 109 8.70 -27.50 1.59
C LYS A 109 8.52 -28.25 0.27
N ARG A 110 7.98 -27.59 -0.75
CA ARG A 110 7.85 -28.15 -2.10
C ARG A 110 9.19 -28.59 -2.70
N SER A 111 10.25 -27.80 -2.49
CA SER A 111 11.60 -28.14 -2.96
C SER A 111 12.17 -29.40 -2.29
N GLN A 112 11.85 -29.62 -1.01
CA GLN A 112 12.31 -30.79 -0.25
C GLN A 112 11.59 -32.07 -0.69
N GLN A 113 10.31 -31.98 -1.08
CA GLN A 113 9.55 -33.10 -1.64
C GLN A 113 10.04 -33.50 -3.04
N SER A 114 10.54 -32.54 -3.81
CA SER A 114 11.03 -32.76 -5.19
C SER A 114 12.46 -33.35 -5.26
N GLY A 115 13.19 -33.39 -4.15
CA GLY A 115 14.60 -33.80 -4.08
C GLY A 115 14.86 -35.25 -3.64
N GLY A 116 13.82 -36.09 -3.55
CA GLY A 116 13.91 -37.48 -3.14
C GLY A 116 13.88 -38.47 -4.31
N THR A 117 14.97 -38.57 -5.09
CA THR A 117 15.24 -39.69 -6.02
C THR A 117 16.67 -40.17 -5.89
#